data_AF-A0AAD6EME9-F1
#
_entry.id   AF-A0AAD6EME9-F1
#
_cell.length_a   1.000
_cell.length_b   1.000
_cell.length_c   1.000
_cell.angle_alpha   90.00
_cell.angle_beta   90.00
_cell.angle_gamma   90.00
#
_symmetry.space_group_name_H-M   'P 1'
#
loop_
_entity.id
_entity.type
_entity.pdbx_description
1 polymer ?
#
loop_
_entity_poly.entity_id
_entity_poly.type
_entity_poly.pdbx_seq_one_letter_code
_entity_poly.pdbx_strand_id
1 'polypeptide(L)'
;MTKLASIPEVVLGSIAFGIFWMLAVFPAVPFLPIGRTAGSLLGGMLMVVFQVISPGQAYASIDLPILGLLFGTMVVSIYLERANMFMHLGRLLSWKSRGGKDLLCRVCLISAFASALFTNDTTCIVLTEFVLKLARQHNLPAKPFLLALASSANIGSSATPIGNPQNLVIAVQSKISFLKFFFGIVPAMLIGVVINIAMILCMYWKDLSGKGEEEKMEEGVIEEEDVISHKFSPARMSHMSPAPEELEHTHGTRSKKGRGSVQCADMQRCLTKKELIIKGFVYVVALGMLAALLMGLNMSWTAITAALALVVLDFKDAGPCLDKVSYSLLIFFCGMFITVDGFNRTGIPSAFWNFMEPYSRINHTSGIVVLSLVILLLSNLASNVPTVLLLGGQVAKSAAAISPAAETRSWLILAWVSTVAGNFTLLGSAANLIVCEQARRSPTHGYNLSFWQHIVFGVPSTIIVTAIGLPLIQGR
;
A
#
# COMPACT_ATOMS: atom_id res chain seq x y z
N MET A 1 9.91 -32.79 20.61
CA MET A 1 8.55 -32.45 21.08
C MET A 1 8.53 -30.98 21.43
N THR A 2 7.84 -30.17 20.63
CA THR A 2 7.58 -28.76 20.93
C THR A 2 6.63 -28.69 22.12
N LYS A 3 7.08 -28.09 23.21
CA LYS A 3 6.28 -27.95 24.43
C LYS A 3 5.32 -26.78 24.21
N LEU A 4 4.02 -27.06 24.12
CA LEU A 4 2.99 -26.03 24.22
C LEU A 4 3.15 -25.30 25.56
N ALA A 5 2.80 -24.02 25.58
CA ALA A 5 2.72 -23.25 26.82
C ALA A 5 1.65 -23.84 27.76
N SER A 6 1.51 -23.28 28.96
CA SER A 6 0.45 -23.73 29.87
C SER A 6 -0.93 -23.53 29.22
N ILE A 7 -1.89 -24.39 29.54
CA ILE A 7 -3.25 -24.32 28.95
C ILE A 7 -3.86 -22.91 29.08
N PRO A 8 -3.74 -22.20 30.23
CA PRO A 8 -4.23 -20.82 30.35
C PRO A 8 -3.55 -19.85 29.38
N GLU A 9 -2.23 -19.91 29.24
CA GLU A 9 -1.48 -19.04 28.31
C GLU A 9 -1.87 -19.31 26.85
N VAL A 10 -2.08 -20.58 26.49
CA VAL A 10 -2.53 -20.96 25.15
C VAL A 10 -3.92 -20.42 24.86
N VAL A 11 -4.87 -20.60 25.78
CA VAL A 11 -6.26 -20.15 25.60
C VAL A 11 -6.34 -18.63 25.57
N LEU A 12 -5.76 -17.95 26.57
CA LEU A 12 -5.82 -16.49 26.68
C LEU A 12 -5.02 -15.81 25.57
N GLY A 13 -3.85 -16.35 25.20
CA GLY A 13 -3.06 -15.88 24.06
C GLY A 13 -3.80 -16.04 22.74
N SER A 14 -4.53 -17.13 22.55
CA SER A 14 -5.37 -17.32 21.36
C SER A 14 -6.53 -16.32 21.30
N ILE A 15 -7.16 -16.02 22.44
CA ILE A 15 -8.22 -14.99 22.52
C ILE A 15 -7.65 -13.61 22.17
N ALA A 16 -6.52 -13.22 22.78
CA ALA A 16 -5.87 -11.94 22.50
C ALA A 16 -5.46 -11.81 21.02
N PHE A 17 -4.89 -12.87 20.43
CA PHE A 17 -4.55 -12.91 19.01
C PHE A 17 -5.80 -12.86 18.13
N GLY A 18 -6.88 -13.55 18.49
CA GLY A 18 -8.16 -13.52 17.77
C GLY A 18 -8.79 -12.13 17.74
N ILE A 19 -8.74 -11.40 18.86
CA ILE A 19 -9.21 -10.00 18.94
C ILE A 19 -8.36 -9.09 18.05
N PHE A 20 -7.03 -9.21 18.14
CA PHE A 20 -6.12 -8.50 17.24
C PHE A 20 -6.45 -8.78 15.78
N TRP A 21 -6.58 -10.06 15.43
CA TRP A 21 -6.82 -10.51 14.07
C TRP A 21 -8.13 -9.95 13.51
N MET A 22 -9.22 -10.07 14.26
CA MET A 22 -10.52 -9.52 13.88
C MET A 22 -10.44 -8.01 13.61
N LEU A 23 -9.78 -7.25 14.47
CA LEU A 23 -9.69 -5.80 14.35
C LEU A 23 -8.66 -5.33 13.32
N ALA A 24 -7.64 -6.15 13.03
CA ALA A 24 -6.65 -5.87 12.00
C ALA A 24 -7.20 -6.15 10.59
N VAL A 25 -7.99 -7.21 10.42
CA VAL A 25 -8.55 -7.64 9.13
C VAL A 25 -9.81 -6.87 8.78
N PHE A 26 -10.71 -6.63 9.75
CA PHE A 26 -11.97 -5.93 9.50
C PHE A 26 -11.88 -4.47 9.98
N PRO A 27 -11.77 -3.48 9.06
CA PRO A 27 -11.54 -2.08 9.43
C PRO A 27 -12.67 -1.45 10.26
N ALA A 28 -13.88 -2.02 10.18
CA ALA A 28 -15.05 -1.57 10.94
C ALA A 28 -15.81 -2.80 11.46
N VAL A 29 -15.50 -3.20 12.70
CA VAL A 29 -16.33 -4.16 13.43
C VAL A 29 -17.52 -3.39 14.02
N PRO A 30 -18.78 -3.71 13.67
CA PRO A 30 -19.95 -2.87 13.99
C PRO A 30 -20.12 -2.55 15.49
N PHE A 31 -19.72 -3.46 16.36
CA PHE A 31 -19.83 -3.29 17.82
C PHE A 31 -18.56 -2.71 18.48
N LEU A 32 -17.46 -2.55 17.75
CA LEU A 32 -16.20 -2.01 18.27
C LEU A 32 -15.45 -1.18 17.22
N PRO A 33 -15.91 0.04 16.91
CA PRO A 33 -15.35 0.89 15.85
C PRO A 33 -14.07 1.64 16.29
N ILE A 34 -13.11 0.92 16.88
CA ILE A 34 -11.84 1.52 17.37
C ILE A 34 -10.74 1.58 16.29
N GLY A 35 -10.96 0.91 15.15
CA GLY A 35 -10.02 0.85 14.03
C GLY A 35 -8.82 -0.07 14.25
N ARG A 36 -8.10 -0.37 13.17
CA ARG A 36 -7.00 -1.35 13.15
C ARG A 36 -5.86 -1.03 14.13
N THR A 37 -5.53 0.25 14.29
CA THR A 37 -4.42 0.68 15.16
C THR A 37 -4.72 0.43 16.63
N ALA A 38 -5.91 0.82 17.09
CA ALA A 38 -6.32 0.56 18.46
C ALA A 38 -6.51 -0.94 18.72
N GLY A 39 -7.05 -1.69 17.75
CA GLY A 39 -7.15 -3.15 17.84
C GLY A 39 -5.81 -3.86 17.97
N SER A 40 -4.79 -3.36 17.28
CA SER A 40 -3.41 -3.85 17.40
C SER A 40 -2.81 -3.59 18.79
N LEU A 41 -2.98 -2.39 19.33
CA LEU A 41 -2.56 -2.09 20.69
C LEU A 41 -3.32 -2.92 21.73
N LEU A 42 -4.63 -3.08 21.54
CA LEU A 42 -5.48 -3.90 22.43
C LEU A 42 -4.98 -5.35 22.46
N GLY A 43 -4.69 -5.94 21.30
CA GLY A 43 -4.09 -7.28 21.22
C GLY A 43 -2.79 -7.39 22.01
N GLY A 44 -1.88 -6.42 21.84
CA GLY A 44 -0.60 -6.41 22.54
C GLY A 44 -0.77 -6.21 24.05
N MET A 45 -1.68 -5.33 24.45
CA MET A 45 -2.01 -5.11 25.86
C MET A 45 -2.62 -6.36 26.50
N LEU A 46 -3.52 -7.05 25.81
CA LEU A 46 -4.12 -8.29 26.30
C LEU A 46 -3.08 -9.40 26.47
N MET A 47 -2.07 -9.50 25.59
CA MET A 47 -0.96 -10.46 25.78
C MET A 47 -0.22 -10.23 27.10
N VAL A 48 -0.07 -8.98 27.52
CA VAL A 48 0.58 -8.62 28.79
C VAL A 48 -0.37 -8.82 29.97
N VAL A 49 -1.61 -8.36 29.88
CA VAL A 49 -2.63 -8.49 30.94
C VAL A 49 -2.91 -9.95 31.26
N PHE A 50 -3.01 -10.80 30.23
CA PHE A 50 -3.18 -12.24 30.38
C PHE A 50 -1.90 -12.99 30.78
N GLN A 51 -0.80 -12.28 31.02
CA GLN A 51 0.49 -12.86 31.41
C GLN A 51 1.04 -13.88 30.41
N VAL A 52 0.64 -13.79 29.14
CA VAL A 52 1.24 -14.61 28.05
C VAL A 52 2.68 -14.15 27.80
N ILE A 53 2.93 -12.85 27.98
CA ILE A 53 4.26 -12.24 27.97
C ILE A 53 4.38 -11.22 29.11
N SER A 54 5.60 -11.06 29.61
CA SER A 54 5.90 -9.99 30.57
C SER A 54 5.98 -8.61 29.89
N PRO A 55 5.79 -7.50 30.63
CA PRO A 55 5.95 -6.15 30.07
C PRO A 55 7.33 -5.90 29.45
N GLY A 56 8.40 -6.40 30.08
CA GLY A 56 9.76 -6.28 29.54
C GLY A 56 9.94 -7.04 28.22
N GLN A 57 9.34 -8.23 28.11
CA GLN A 57 9.31 -8.97 26.84
C GLN A 57 8.52 -8.22 25.78
N ALA A 58 7.36 -7.66 26.12
CA ALA A 58 6.56 -6.87 25.18
C ALA A 58 7.36 -5.69 24.60
N TYR A 59 8.07 -4.92 25.42
CA TYR A 59 8.95 -3.86 24.91
C TYR A 59 10.07 -4.40 24.02
N ALA A 60 10.66 -5.54 24.39
CA ALA A 60 11.70 -6.20 23.60
C ALA A 60 11.19 -6.78 22.27
N SER A 61 9.89 -7.08 22.15
CA SER A 61 9.27 -7.54 20.91
C SER A 61 9.20 -6.44 19.85
N ILE A 62 9.28 -5.16 20.23
CA ILE A 62 9.16 -4.03 19.29
C ILE A 62 10.46 -3.87 18.48
N ASP A 63 10.37 -4.08 17.16
CA ASP A 63 11.50 -3.94 16.25
C ASP A 63 11.73 -2.47 15.84
N LEU A 64 12.64 -1.80 16.56
CA LEU A 64 13.01 -0.40 16.28
C LEU A 64 13.61 -0.19 14.89
N PRO A 65 14.49 -1.07 14.36
CA PRO A 65 14.96 -0.95 12.98
C PRO A 65 13.82 -0.88 11.95
N ILE A 66 12.79 -1.72 12.10
CA ILE A 66 11.62 -1.70 11.21
C ILE A 66 10.87 -0.37 11.33
N LEU A 67 10.58 0.08 12.56
CA LEU A 67 9.87 1.35 12.79
C LEU A 67 10.65 2.55 12.25
N GLY A 68 11.96 2.59 12.45
CA GLY A 68 12.85 3.62 11.92
C GLY A 68 12.87 3.66 10.40
N LEU A 69 12.86 2.49 9.76
CA LEU A 69 12.80 2.38 8.29
C LEU A 69 11.44 2.81 7.73
N LEU A 70 10.34 2.42 8.39
CA LEU A 70 8.99 2.87 8.03
C LEU A 70 8.87 4.40 8.16
N PHE A 71 9.31 4.96 9.29
CA PHE A 71 9.30 6.40 9.51
C PHE A 71 10.13 7.14 8.45
N GLY A 72 11.37 6.71 8.22
CA GLY A 72 12.27 7.34 7.26
C GLY A 72 11.72 7.33 5.83
N THR A 73 11.19 6.19 5.38
CA THR A 73 10.60 6.07 4.04
C THR A 73 9.32 6.89 3.86
N MET A 74 8.48 7.03 4.91
CA MET A 74 7.30 7.91 4.89
C MET A 74 7.70 9.37 4.74
N VAL A 75 8.66 9.85 5.54
CA VAL A 75 9.13 11.25 5.45
C VAL A 75 9.70 11.54 4.07
N VAL A 76 10.58 10.66 3.55
CA VAL A 76 11.14 10.80 2.20
C VAL A 76 10.04 10.83 1.13
N SER A 77 9.02 9.97 1.25
CA SER A 77 7.89 9.94 0.32
C SER A 77 7.07 11.23 0.35
N ILE A 78 6.83 11.82 1.53
CA ILE A 78 6.13 13.10 1.69
C ILE A 78 6.92 14.25 1.02
N TYR A 79 8.24 14.27 1.17
CA TYR A 79 9.08 15.26 0.49
C TYR A 79 9.07 15.06 -1.03
N LEU A 80 9.09 13.83 -1.52
CA LEU A 80 8.96 13.53 -2.96
C LEU A 80 7.59 13.94 -3.52
N GLU A 81 6.52 13.79 -2.73
CA GLU A 81 5.20 14.30 -3.04
C GLU A 81 5.22 15.83 -3.20
N ARG A 82 5.79 16.54 -2.21
CA ARG A 82 5.98 18.01 -2.26
C ARG A 82 6.86 18.46 -3.43
N ALA A 83 7.80 17.62 -3.84
CA ALA A 83 8.65 17.86 -5.01
C ALA A 83 7.94 17.58 -6.36
N ASN A 84 6.64 17.29 -6.33
CA ASN A 84 5.79 16.99 -7.47
C ASN A 84 6.15 15.69 -8.22
N MET A 85 6.87 14.75 -7.60
CA MET A 85 7.27 13.50 -8.26
C MET A 85 6.06 12.77 -8.84
N PHE A 86 4.98 12.71 -8.07
CA PHE A 86 3.72 12.09 -8.47
C PHE A 86 3.01 12.79 -9.63
N MET A 87 3.11 14.12 -9.74
CA MET A 87 2.60 14.84 -10.91
C MET A 87 3.40 14.47 -12.17
N HIS A 88 4.71 14.23 -12.06
CA HIS A 88 5.52 13.76 -13.18
C HIS A 88 5.12 12.33 -13.60
N LEU A 89 4.84 11.43 -12.64
CA LEU A 89 4.30 10.10 -12.93
C LEU A 89 2.93 10.17 -13.62
N GLY A 90 2.03 11.04 -13.15
CA GLY A 90 0.74 11.31 -13.80
C GLY A 90 0.88 11.82 -15.24
N ARG A 91 1.84 12.73 -15.49
CA ARG A 91 2.14 13.19 -16.85
C ARG A 91 2.75 12.08 -17.71
N LEU A 92 3.57 11.19 -17.16
CA LEU A 92 4.15 10.07 -17.89
C LEU A 92 3.07 9.08 -18.36
N LEU A 93 1.99 8.91 -17.58
CA LEU A 93 0.83 8.12 -17.97
C LEU A 93 0.13 8.70 -19.20
N SER A 94 -0.02 10.03 -19.28
CA SER A 94 -0.75 10.70 -20.38
C SER A 94 0.14 11.05 -21.58
N TRP A 95 1.44 11.27 -21.37
CA TRP A 95 2.38 11.72 -22.39
C TRP A 95 2.57 10.60 -23.42
N LYS A 96 1.90 10.76 -24.57
CA LYS A 96 1.93 9.86 -25.73
C LYS A 96 1.04 8.62 -25.62
N SER A 97 -0.03 8.67 -24.83
CA SER A 97 -1.03 7.59 -24.81
C SER A 97 -1.72 7.44 -26.17
N ARG A 98 -1.62 6.25 -26.78
CA ARG A 98 -2.16 5.98 -28.14
C ARG A 98 -3.56 5.33 -28.14
N GLY A 99 -4.17 5.14 -26.97
CA GLY A 99 -5.50 4.54 -26.81
C GLY A 99 -5.65 3.80 -25.47
N GLY A 100 -6.81 3.17 -25.22
CA GLY A 100 -7.10 2.53 -23.94
C GLY A 100 -6.17 1.37 -23.58
N LYS A 101 -5.75 0.56 -24.57
CA LYS A 101 -4.79 -0.53 -24.37
C LYS A 101 -3.39 -0.04 -23.97
N ASP A 102 -2.91 1.01 -24.64
CA ASP A 102 -1.62 1.63 -24.32
C ASP A 102 -1.65 2.27 -22.93
N LEU A 103 -2.75 2.96 -22.60
CA LEU A 103 -2.96 3.52 -21.26
C LEU A 103 -2.92 2.41 -20.20
N LEU A 104 -3.58 1.27 -20.43
CA LEU A 104 -3.61 0.16 -19.48
C LEU A 104 -2.20 -0.40 -19.22
N CYS A 105 -1.43 -0.66 -20.28
CA CYS A 105 -0.05 -1.11 -20.16
C CYS A 105 0.79 -0.12 -19.35
N ARG A 106 0.63 1.18 -19.59
CA ARG A 106 1.33 2.25 -18.86
C ARG A 106 0.93 2.28 -17.39
N VAL A 107 -0.36 2.15 -17.09
CA VAL A 107 -0.84 2.06 -15.70
C VAL A 107 -0.17 0.89 -15.00
N CYS A 108 -0.14 -0.31 -15.60
CA CYS A 108 0.54 -1.45 -15.01
C CYS A 108 2.04 -1.19 -14.76
N LEU A 109 2.77 -0.72 -15.77
CA LEU A 109 4.23 -0.52 -15.68
C LEU A 109 4.60 0.58 -14.68
N ILE A 110 3.91 1.72 -14.75
CA ILE A 110 4.18 2.86 -13.87
C ILE A 110 3.76 2.54 -12.45
N SER A 111 2.63 1.85 -12.24
CA SER A 111 2.20 1.45 -10.89
C SER A 111 3.15 0.43 -10.28
N ALA A 112 3.62 -0.56 -11.04
CA ALA A 112 4.58 -1.54 -10.55
C ALA A 112 5.92 -0.88 -10.19
N PHE A 113 6.45 -0.02 -11.06
CA PHE A 113 7.70 0.69 -10.81
C PHE A 113 7.58 1.68 -9.66
N ALA A 114 6.51 2.48 -9.63
CA ALA A 114 6.24 3.41 -8.54
C ALA A 114 6.11 2.66 -7.22
N SER A 115 5.35 1.55 -7.16
CA SER A 115 5.18 0.75 -5.94
C SER A 115 6.44 -0.01 -5.50
N ALA A 116 7.42 -0.20 -6.40
CA ALA A 116 8.72 -0.76 -6.04
C ALA A 116 9.65 0.31 -5.42
N LEU A 117 9.52 1.58 -5.81
CA LEU A 117 10.35 2.68 -5.31
C LEU A 117 9.71 3.42 -4.12
N PHE A 118 8.39 3.53 -4.16
CA PHE A 118 7.54 4.15 -3.16
C PHE A 118 6.73 3.04 -2.48
N THR A 119 6.28 3.29 -1.26
CA THR A 119 5.35 2.36 -0.60
C THR A 119 4.08 2.19 -1.44
N ASN A 120 3.55 0.97 -1.49
CA ASN A 120 2.33 0.60 -2.21
C ASN A 120 1.15 1.52 -1.89
N ASP A 121 0.89 1.77 -0.61
CA ASP A 121 -0.18 2.65 -0.11
C ASP A 121 -0.13 4.05 -0.76
N THR A 122 1.04 4.68 -0.74
CA THR A 122 1.26 6.00 -1.34
C THR A 122 1.02 5.98 -2.84
N THR A 123 1.52 4.95 -3.54
CA THR A 123 1.32 4.80 -4.98
C THR A 123 -0.16 4.67 -5.34
N CYS A 124 -0.91 3.83 -4.61
CA CYS A 124 -2.33 3.64 -4.83
C CYS A 124 -3.16 4.90 -4.54
N ILE A 125 -2.88 5.62 -3.45
CA ILE A 125 -3.59 6.86 -3.13
C ILE A 125 -3.46 7.86 -4.28
N VAL A 126 -2.23 8.11 -4.69
CA VAL A 126 -1.94 9.13 -5.68
C VAL A 126 -2.43 8.73 -7.07
N LEU A 127 -2.06 7.53 -7.54
CA LEU A 127 -2.30 7.16 -8.93
C LEU A 127 -3.77 6.88 -9.22
N THR A 128 -4.59 6.52 -8.22
CA THR A 128 -6.03 6.27 -8.43
C THR A 128 -6.73 7.50 -9.03
N GLU A 129 -6.49 8.69 -8.47
CA GLU A 129 -7.10 9.93 -8.97
C GLU A 129 -6.67 10.25 -10.41
N PHE A 130 -5.39 10.07 -10.73
CA PHE A 130 -4.88 10.27 -12.09
C PHE A 130 -5.47 9.26 -13.08
N VAL A 131 -5.55 7.99 -12.67
CA VAL A 131 -6.07 6.89 -13.50
C VAL A 131 -7.55 7.12 -13.81
N LEU A 132 -8.37 7.47 -12.83
CA LEU A 132 -9.79 7.76 -13.03
C LEU A 132 -10.02 8.96 -13.95
N LYS A 133 -9.25 10.03 -13.72
CA LYS A 133 -9.29 11.21 -14.57
C LYS A 133 -8.94 10.88 -16.02
N LEU A 134 -7.91 10.09 -16.26
CA LEU A 134 -7.49 9.69 -17.62
C LEU A 134 -8.49 8.74 -18.27
N ALA A 135 -9.02 7.76 -17.52
CA ALA A 135 -10.03 6.83 -18.02
C ALA A 135 -11.26 7.60 -18.54
N ARG A 136 -11.79 8.57 -17.76
CA ARG A 136 -12.93 9.37 -18.21
C ARG A 136 -12.58 10.33 -19.36
N GLN A 137 -11.42 10.99 -19.33
CA GLN A 137 -11.00 11.87 -20.44
C GLN A 137 -10.97 11.15 -21.79
N HIS A 138 -10.74 9.84 -21.77
CA HIS A 138 -10.74 8.99 -22.96
C HIS A 138 -12.03 8.17 -23.14
N ASN A 139 -13.08 8.40 -22.32
CA ASN A 139 -14.33 7.63 -22.31
C ASN A 139 -14.11 6.11 -22.23
N LEU A 140 -13.26 5.69 -21.29
CA LEU A 140 -12.91 4.29 -21.04
C LEU A 140 -13.45 3.83 -19.68
N PRO A 141 -13.81 2.55 -19.53
CA PRO A 141 -14.32 2.02 -18.27
C PRO A 141 -13.24 2.05 -17.18
N ALA A 142 -13.57 2.53 -15.98
CA ALA A 142 -12.62 2.66 -14.87
C ALA A 142 -12.11 1.31 -14.34
N LYS A 143 -12.98 0.30 -14.31
CA LYS A 143 -12.73 -1.04 -13.75
C LYS A 143 -11.39 -1.66 -14.15
N PRO A 144 -11.06 -1.86 -15.44
CA PRO A 144 -9.78 -2.46 -15.84
C PRO A 144 -8.56 -1.69 -15.34
N PHE A 145 -8.63 -0.35 -15.28
CA PHE A 145 -7.49 0.45 -14.83
C PHE A 145 -7.31 0.43 -13.31
N LEU A 146 -8.40 0.35 -12.54
CA LEU A 146 -8.32 0.18 -11.09
C LEU A 146 -7.76 -1.19 -10.72
N LEU A 147 -8.20 -2.25 -11.42
CA LEU A 147 -7.64 -3.60 -11.26
C LEU A 147 -6.15 -3.61 -11.64
N ALA A 148 -5.78 -3.00 -12.76
CA ALA A 148 -4.40 -2.86 -13.20
C ALA A 148 -3.53 -2.12 -12.19
N LEU A 149 -4.00 -0.99 -11.66
CA LEU A 149 -3.30 -0.21 -10.65
C LEU A 149 -3.05 -1.04 -9.40
N ALA A 150 -4.10 -1.62 -8.81
CA ALA A 150 -3.99 -2.40 -7.58
C ALA A 150 -3.10 -3.64 -7.76
N SER A 151 -3.33 -4.41 -8.83
CA SER A 151 -2.61 -5.66 -9.03
C SER A 151 -1.15 -5.46 -9.39
N SER A 152 -0.84 -4.48 -10.23
CA SER A 152 0.55 -4.12 -10.55
C SER A 152 1.26 -3.46 -9.37
N ALA A 153 0.57 -2.68 -8.53
CA ALA A 153 1.20 -2.11 -7.34
C ALA A 153 1.61 -3.21 -6.33
N ASN A 154 0.77 -4.22 -6.11
CA ASN A 154 1.15 -5.38 -5.30
C ASN A 154 2.34 -6.12 -5.93
N ILE A 155 2.26 -6.53 -7.21
CA ILE A 155 3.35 -7.25 -7.89
C ILE A 155 4.66 -6.44 -7.89
N GLY A 156 4.59 -5.13 -8.18
CA GLY A 156 5.75 -4.25 -8.19
C GLY A 156 6.41 -4.08 -6.82
N SER A 157 5.61 -3.87 -5.77
CA SER A 157 6.14 -3.72 -4.41
C SER A 157 6.93 -4.93 -3.91
N SER A 158 6.68 -6.12 -4.49
CA SER A 158 7.40 -7.34 -4.13
C SER A 158 8.92 -7.25 -4.38
N ALA A 159 9.35 -6.42 -5.34
CA ALA A 159 10.74 -6.37 -5.80
C ALA A 159 11.70 -5.69 -4.81
N THR A 160 11.21 -4.89 -3.86
CA THR A 160 12.08 -4.15 -2.93
C THR A 160 11.63 -4.30 -1.48
N PRO A 161 12.56 -4.17 -0.52
CA PRO A 161 12.23 -4.08 0.90
C PRO A 161 11.33 -2.89 1.26
N ILE A 162 11.45 -1.78 0.53
CA ILE A 162 10.71 -0.53 0.83
C ILE A 162 9.31 -0.49 0.21
N GLY A 163 9.02 -1.33 -0.78
CA GLY A 163 7.76 -1.29 -1.52
C GLY A 163 6.55 -1.58 -0.65
N ASN A 164 6.69 -2.43 0.38
CA ASN A 164 5.63 -2.66 1.35
C ASN A 164 6.16 -3.04 2.74
N PRO A 165 5.34 -2.90 3.80
CA PRO A 165 5.80 -3.19 5.15
C PRO A 165 6.15 -4.66 5.42
N GLN A 166 5.51 -5.63 4.74
CA GLN A 166 5.85 -7.04 4.96
C GLN A 166 7.23 -7.40 4.42
N ASN A 167 7.63 -6.83 3.29
CA ASN A 167 8.96 -7.00 2.71
C ASN A 167 10.04 -6.35 3.57
N LEU A 168 9.71 -5.23 4.21
CA LEU A 168 10.58 -4.56 5.16
C LEU A 168 10.87 -5.47 6.36
N VAL A 169 9.83 -6.10 6.92
CA VAL A 169 9.98 -7.10 7.98
C VAL A 169 10.87 -8.27 7.53
N ILE A 170 10.63 -8.81 6.33
CA ILE A 170 11.44 -9.90 5.77
C ILE A 170 12.90 -9.49 5.66
N ALA A 171 13.17 -8.32 5.07
CA ALA A 171 14.54 -7.87 4.82
C ALA A 171 15.32 -7.63 6.12
N VAL A 172 14.68 -7.07 7.15
CA VAL A 172 15.31 -6.85 8.46
C VAL A 172 15.54 -8.17 9.20
N GLN A 173 14.55 -9.08 9.25
CA GLN A 173 14.67 -10.35 9.96
C GLN A 173 15.65 -11.33 9.30
N SER A 174 15.60 -11.42 7.97
CA SER A 174 16.50 -12.27 7.18
C SER A 174 17.91 -11.72 7.07
N LYS A 175 18.11 -10.43 7.38
CA LYS A 175 19.37 -9.69 7.16
C LYS A 175 19.85 -9.74 5.70
N ILE A 176 18.94 -9.95 4.74
CA ILE A 176 19.25 -9.93 3.32
C ILE A 176 19.51 -8.48 2.90
N SER A 177 20.62 -8.24 2.19
CA SER A 177 20.94 -6.91 1.67
C SER A 177 19.93 -6.48 0.61
N PHE A 178 19.74 -5.18 0.44
CA PHE A 178 18.78 -4.63 -0.53
C PHE A 178 19.01 -5.18 -1.95
N LEU A 179 20.27 -5.22 -2.42
CA LEU A 179 20.60 -5.75 -3.75
C LEU A 179 20.26 -7.23 -3.90
N LYS A 180 20.57 -8.04 -2.89
CA LYS A 180 20.28 -9.48 -2.95
C LYS A 180 18.78 -9.74 -2.97
N PHE A 181 18.02 -8.98 -2.19
CA PHE A 181 16.55 -9.00 -2.21
C PHE A 181 16.02 -8.61 -3.59
N PHE A 182 16.51 -7.49 -4.13
CA PHE A 182 16.10 -6.95 -5.43
C PHE A 182 16.36 -7.92 -6.58
N PHE A 183 17.60 -8.39 -6.74
CA PHE A 183 17.94 -9.32 -7.83
C PHE A 183 17.27 -10.69 -7.67
N GLY A 184 16.99 -11.12 -6.44
CA GLY A 184 16.30 -12.37 -6.16
C GLY A 184 14.83 -12.39 -6.59
N ILE A 185 14.16 -11.23 -6.67
CA ILE A 185 12.72 -11.10 -6.96
C ILE A 185 12.42 -10.39 -8.30
N VAL A 186 13.26 -9.45 -8.73
CA VAL A 186 13.04 -8.66 -9.96
C VAL A 186 12.66 -9.49 -11.18
N PRO A 187 13.30 -10.63 -11.49
CA PRO A 187 12.90 -11.46 -12.63
C PRO A 187 11.44 -11.94 -12.52
N ALA A 188 11.03 -12.36 -11.33
CA ALA A 188 9.65 -12.77 -11.04
C ALA A 188 8.69 -11.58 -11.16
N MET A 189 9.08 -10.42 -10.64
CA MET A 189 8.28 -9.19 -10.74
C MET A 189 8.06 -8.76 -12.19
N LEU A 190 9.10 -8.70 -13.02
CA LEU A 190 9.00 -8.28 -14.42
C LEU A 190 8.08 -9.21 -15.21
N ILE A 191 8.27 -10.53 -15.07
CA ILE A 191 7.43 -11.53 -15.74
C ILE A 191 6.00 -11.48 -15.18
N GLY A 192 5.83 -11.31 -13.87
CA GLY A 192 4.53 -11.16 -13.23
C GLY A 192 3.75 -9.94 -13.73
N VAL A 193 4.42 -8.80 -13.92
CA VAL A 193 3.80 -7.59 -14.51
C VAL A 193 3.38 -7.84 -15.96
N VAL A 194 4.22 -8.50 -16.77
CA VAL A 194 3.88 -8.85 -18.16
C VAL A 194 2.66 -9.77 -18.21
N ILE A 195 2.61 -10.79 -17.37
CA ILE A 195 1.45 -11.71 -17.26
C ILE A 195 0.20 -10.94 -16.82
N ASN A 196 0.32 -10.09 -15.80
CA ASN A 196 -0.79 -9.28 -15.32
C ASN A 196 -1.35 -8.36 -16.41
N ILE A 197 -0.47 -7.70 -17.19
CA ILE A 197 -0.85 -6.91 -18.36
C ILE A 197 -1.59 -7.77 -19.38
N ALA A 198 -1.02 -8.93 -19.75
CA ALA A 198 -1.62 -9.82 -20.73
C ALA A 198 -3.01 -10.31 -20.29
N MET A 199 -3.18 -10.69 -19.02
CA MET A 199 -4.45 -11.16 -18.49
C MET A 199 -5.52 -10.06 -18.50
N ILE A 200 -5.20 -8.84 -18.05
CA ILE A 200 -6.17 -7.73 -18.05
C ILE A 200 -6.51 -7.32 -19.48
N LEU A 201 -5.53 -7.26 -20.38
CA LEU A 201 -5.76 -6.99 -21.80
C LEU A 201 -6.64 -8.05 -22.45
N CYS A 202 -6.41 -9.35 -22.17
CA CYS A 202 -7.24 -10.43 -22.71
C CYS A 202 -8.68 -10.33 -22.19
N MET A 203 -8.86 -10.03 -20.90
CA MET A 203 -10.18 -9.98 -20.27
C MET A 203 -11.01 -8.76 -20.70
N TYR A 204 -10.35 -7.62 -20.94
CA TYR A 204 -10.99 -6.35 -21.29
C TYR A 204 -10.65 -5.87 -22.71
N TRP A 205 -10.25 -6.78 -23.60
CA TRP A 205 -9.75 -6.42 -24.93
C TRP A 205 -10.77 -5.61 -25.74
N LYS A 206 -12.04 -6.05 -25.70
CA LYS A 206 -13.14 -5.44 -26.45
C LYS A 206 -13.50 -4.07 -25.86
N ASP A 207 -13.65 -4.01 -24.56
CA ASP A 207 -14.01 -2.78 -23.81
C ASP A 207 -12.97 -1.66 -24.01
N LEU A 208 -11.68 -2.03 -24.17
CA LEU A 208 -10.59 -1.09 -24.43
C LEU A 208 -10.40 -0.76 -25.92
N SER A 209 -11.08 -1.48 -26.83
CA SER A 209 -11.03 -1.26 -28.27
C SER A 209 -12.21 -0.43 -28.79
N GLY A 210 -13.35 -0.43 -28.09
CA GLY A 210 -14.53 0.33 -28.45
C GLY A 210 -14.34 1.83 -28.23
N LYS A 211 -14.80 2.65 -29.18
CA LYS A 211 -15.21 4.03 -28.85
C LYS A 211 -16.46 3.87 -27.98
N GLY A 212 -16.42 4.43 -26.76
CA GLY A 212 -17.38 4.20 -25.68
C GLY A 212 -18.81 3.90 -26.13
N GLU A 213 -19.29 2.72 -25.76
CA GLU A 213 -20.72 2.54 -25.56
C GLU A 213 -21.06 3.29 -24.27
N GLU A 214 -21.95 4.26 -24.38
CA GLU A 214 -22.51 4.99 -23.25
C GLU A 214 -23.05 3.97 -22.24
N GLU A 215 -22.38 3.83 -21.09
CA GLU A 215 -23.05 3.31 -19.91
C GLU A 215 -24.19 4.29 -19.60
N LYS A 216 -25.41 3.93 -20.03
CA LYS A 216 -26.64 4.54 -19.52
C LYS A 216 -26.62 4.36 -18.01
N MET A 217 -26.20 5.42 -17.31
CA MET A 217 -26.57 5.61 -15.92
C MET A 217 -28.09 5.69 -15.91
N GLU A 218 -28.75 4.76 -15.23
CA GLU A 218 -30.12 4.97 -14.76
C GLU A 218 -30.08 6.23 -13.91
N GLU A 219 -30.61 7.33 -14.44
CA GLU A 219 -31.00 8.49 -13.67
C GLU A 219 -32.11 8.04 -12.71
N GLY A 220 -31.70 7.54 -11.55
CA GLY A 220 -32.55 7.54 -10.39
C GLY A 220 -32.86 9.00 -10.09
N VAL A 221 -34.10 9.39 -10.34
CA VAL A 221 -34.69 10.67 -9.93
C VAL A 221 -34.38 10.87 -8.45
N ILE A 222 -33.39 11.70 -8.16
CA ILE A 222 -33.22 12.29 -6.84
C ILE A 222 -34.06 13.56 -6.91
N GLU A 223 -35.19 13.55 -6.20
CA GLU A 223 -36.00 14.74 -5.99
C GLU A 223 -35.10 15.85 -5.42
N GLU A 224 -35.08 16.98 -6.12
CA GLU A 224 -34.47 18.22 -5.64
C GLU A 224 -35.30 18.74 -4.46
N GLU A 225 -34.95 18.32 -3.24
CA GLU A 225 -35.17 19.15 -2.06
C GLU A 225 -33.87 19.23 -1.23
N ASP A 226 -33.50 20.47 -0.91
CA ASP A 226 -32.50 20.90 0.05
C ASP A 226 -31.02 20.86 -0.35
N VAL A 227 -30.68 21.63 -1.38
CA VAL A 227 -29.43 22.40 -1.39
C VAL A 227 -29.71 23.76 -0.77
N ILE A 228 -29.19 24.03 0.44
CA ILE A 228 -28.46 25.25 0.82
C ILE A 228 -28.03 25.15 2.30
N SER A 229 -26.77 25.53 2.54
CA SER A 229 -26.19 25.98 3.82
C SER A 229 -25.72 24.92 4.83
N HIS A 230 -24.41 24.69 4.84
CA HIS A 230 -23.63 24.93 6.06
C HIS A 230 -22.31 25.63 5.74
N LYS A 231 -22.34 26.96 5.81
CA LYS A 231 -21.16 27.80 6.01
C LYS A 231 -20.71 27.68 7.47
N PHE A 232 -19.41 27.50 7.66
CA PHE A 232 -18.73 27.79 8.92
C PHE A 232 -18.97 29.25 9.35
N SER A 233 -19.28 29.46 10.63
CA SER A 233 -18.94 30.70 11.35
C SER A 233 -18.76 30.45 12.85
N PRO A 234 -17.78 31.12 13.48
CA PRO A 234 -17.48 30.96 14.90
C PRO A 234 -18.47 31.75 15.76
N ALA A 235 -18.61 31.31 17.01
CA ALA A 235 -19.52 31.86 18.00
C ALA A 235 -19.30 33.36 18.28
N ARG A 236 -20.37 34.17 18.21
CA ARG A 236 -20.52 35.42 18.95
C ARG A 236 -22.00 35.76 19.16
N MET A 237 -22.35 36.11 20.40
CA MET A 237 -23.72 36.34 20.87
C MET A 237 -24.30 37.71 20.47
N SER A 238 -25.63 37.68 20.28
CA SER A 238 -26.67 38.71 20.55
C SER A 238 -26.45 40.16 20.08
N HIS A 239 -27.32 40.65 19.19
CA HIS A 239 -28.31 41.71 19.48
C HIS A 239 -29.27 41.95 18.28
N MET A 240 -30.41 42.56 18.61
CA MET A 240 -31.73 42.64 17.96
C MET A 240 -31.82 43.66 16.79
N SER A 241 -32.61 43.34 15.75
CA SER A 241 -33.46 44.12 14.78
C SER A 241 -33.26 45.64 14.50
N PRO A 242 -33.91 46.25 13.47
CA PRO A 242 -34.36 45.81 12.13
C PRO A 242 -33.90 46.75 10.96
N ALA A 243 -34.23 46.37 9.71
CA ALA A 243 -34.13 47.13 8.43
C ALA A 243 -35.06 48.38 8.38
N PRO A 244 -35.20 49.21 7.30
CA PRO A 244 -34.92 48.99 5.86
C PRO A 244 -34.48 50.27 5.06
N GLU A 245 -34.72 50.26 3.74
CA GLU A 245 -34.65 51.38 2.75
C GLU A 245 -33.27 51.60 2.10
N GLU A 246 -33.09 51.84 0.79
CA GLU A 246 -33.98 52.11 -0.36
C GLU A 246 -33.08 52.20 -1.62
N LEU A 247 -33.70 52.14 -2.82
CA LEU A 247 -33.28 52.78 -4.09
C LEU A 247 -31.97 52.30 -4.79
N GLU A 248 -31.77 52.34 -6.10
CA GLU A 248 -32.56 52.32 -7.34
C GLU A 248 -31.50 52.38 -8.46
N HIS A 249 -31.85 51.95 -9.69
CA HIS A 249 -31.20 52.35 -10.95
C HIS A 249 -29.75 51.86 -11.24
N THR A 250 -29.30 51.49 -12.46
CA THR A 250 -29.80 51.74 -13.82
C THR A 250 -29.11 50.80 -14.81
N HIS A 251 -29.78 50.60 -15.96
CA HIS A 251 -29.30 49.99 -17.19
C HIS A 251 -27.96 50.52 -17.75
N GLY A 252 -27.23 49.64 -18.44
CA GLY A 252 -26.15 50.02 -19.36
C GLY A 252 -25.73 48.88 -20.30
N THR A 253 -26.35 48.82 -21.48
CA THR A 253 -26.04 47.90 -22.60
C THR A 253 -24.86 48.41 -23.43
N ARG A 254 -23.80 47.59 -23.67
CA ARG A 254 -23.02 47.62 -24.94
C ARG A 254 -22.08 46.41 -25.16
N SER A 255 -22.56 45.47 -25.98
CA SER A 255 -21.94 44.89 -27.19
C SER A 255 -20.40 44.77 -27.36
N LYS A 256 -20.01 43.52 -27.72
CA LYS A 256 -18.99 43.03 -28.69
C LYS A 256 -17.54 42.73 -28.24
N LYS A 257 -17.28 41.42 -28.18
CA LYS A 257 -16.29 40.63 -28.96
C LYS A 257 -14.82 41.14 -28.94
N GLY A 258 -14.01 40.51 -28.09
CA GLY A 258 -12.55 40.60 -28.10
C GLY A 258 -11.93 39.24 -27.77
N ARG A 259 -11.33 38.63 -28.77
CA ARG A 259 -10.62 37.35 -28.80
C ARG A 259 -9.43 37.41 -27.83
N GLY A 260 -9.43 36.60 -26.78
CA GLY A 260 -8.38 36.55 -25.76
C GLY A 260 -7.98 35.11 -25.43
N SER A 261 -7.67 34.31 -26.45
CA SER A 261 -7.01 33.02 -26.31
C SER A 261 -5.53 33.22 -25.93
N VAL A 262 -5.26 33.79 -24.76
CA VAL A 262 -3.93 33.90 -24.13
C VAL A 262 -4.11 33.94 -22.60
N GLN A 263 -4.70 32.90 -22.02
CA GLN A 263 -4.78 32.77 -20.56
C GLN A 263 -4.99 31.31 -20.15
N CYS A 264 -4.07 30.45 -20.58
CA CYS A 264 -3.97 29.09 -20.02
C CYS A 264 -2.52 28.56 -20.06
N ALA A 265 -1.64 29.20 -20.84
CA ALA A 265 -0.21 28.86 -20.91
C ALA A 265 0.65 29.51 -19.80
N ASP A 266 0.17 30.57 -19.14
CA ASP A 266 0.98 31.36 -18.20
C ASP A 266 0.88 30.93 -16.72
N MET A 267 0.01 29.97 -16.37
CA MET A 267 -0.07 29.44 -15.00
C MET A 267 1.16 28.56 -14.63
N GLN A 268 1.99 28.19 -15.61
CA GLN A 268 3.04 27.17 -15.44
C GLN A 268 4.48 27.71 -15.41
N ARG A 269 4.70 29.03 -15.45
CA ARG A 269 6.05 29.64 -15.43
C ARG A 269 6.17 30.77 -14.41
N CYS A 270 6.21 30.42 -13.13
CA CYS A 270 6.97 31.20 -12.14
C CYS A 270 7.35 30.33 -10.94
N LEU A 271 7.94 29.15 -11.15
CA LEU A 271 8.67 28.49 -10.08
C LEU A 271 9.87 29.37 -9.75
N THR A 272 9.90 29.96 -8.56
CA THR A 272 11.05 30.73 -8.11
C THR A 272 12.30 29.85 -8.16
N LYS A 273 13.47 30.36 -8.58
CA LYS A 273 14.72 29.58 -8.65
C LYS A 273 15.00 28.78 -7.36
N LYS A 274 14.64 29.36 -6.21
CA LYS A 274 14.71 28.73 -4.88
C LYS A 274 13.87 27.45 -4.78
N GLU A 275 12.65 27.45 -5.29
CA GLU A 275 11.76 26.29 -5.25
C GLU A 275 12.28 25.15 -6.15
N LEU A 276 12.86 25.48 -7.32
CA LEU A 276 13.47 24.49 -8.19
C LEU A 276 14.70 23.83 -7.55
N ILE A 277 15.53 24.62 -6.84
CA ILE A 277 16.70 24.12 -6.11
C ILE A 277 16.27 23.15 -5.00
N ILE A 278 15.26 23.51 -4.20
CA ILE A 278 14.73 22.63 -3.14
C ILE A 278 14.20 21.32 -3.73
N LYS A 279 13.44 21.39 -4.83
CA LYS A 279 12.95 20.18 -5.53
C LYS A 279 14.10 19.31 -6.03
N GLY A 280 15.09 19.91 -6.67
CA GLY A 280 16.30 19.20 -7.12
C GLY A 280 17.02 18.52 -5.96
N PHE A 281 17.15 19.20 -4.83
CA PHE A 281 17.77 18.65 -3.63
C PHE A 281 17.02 17.44 -3.07
N VAL A 282 15.68 17.48 -3.02
CA VAL A 282 14.86 16.33 -2.59
C VAL A 282 15.17 15.09 -3.44
N TYR A 283 15.25 15.25 -4.77
CA TYR A 283 15.60 14.14 -5.67
C TYR A 283 17.03 13.63 -5.42
N VAL A 284 17.99 14.52 -5.18
CA VAL A 284 19.37 14.12 -4.87
C VAL A 284 19.43 13.31 -3.58
N VAL A 285 18.74 13.70 -2.51
CA VAL A 285 18.72 12.93 -1.26
C VAL A 285 18.01 11.59 -1.44
N ALA A 286 16.88 11.56 -2.14
CA ALA A 286 16.16 10.32 -2.40
C ALA A 286 17.02 9.34 -3.24
N LEU A 287 17.72 9.84 -4.26
CA LEU A 287 18.66 9.04 -5.05
C LEU A 287 19.89 8.61 -4.23
N GLY A 288 20.39 9.48 -3.35
CA GLY A 288 21.47 9.17 -2.41
C GLY A 288 21.06 8.07 -1.42
N MET A 289 19.85 8.13 -0.89
CA MET A 289 19.25 7.07 -0.07
C MET A 289 19.19 5.76 -0.85
N LEU A 290 18.68 5.77 -2.08
CA LEU A 290 18.61 4.57 -2.91
C LEU A 290 20.02 4.01 -3.19
N ALA A 291 20.98 4.84 -3.54
CA ALA A 291 22.37 4.43 -3.76
C ALA A 291 22.99 3.80 -2.49
N ALA A 292 22.77 4.40 -1.32
CA ALA A 292 23.20 3.88 -0.02
C ALA A 292 22.58 2.50 0.30
N LEU A 293 21.29 2.33 0.02
CA LEU A 293 20.61 1.04 0.15
C LEU A 293 21.21 0.00 -0.80
N LEU A 294 21.48 0.38 -2.05
CA LEU A 294 22.13 -0.48 -3.04
C LEU A 294 23.57 -0.86 -2.64
N MET A 295 24.30 0.02 -1.96
CA MET A 295 25.62 -0.28 -1.40
C MET A 295 25.58 -1.26 -0.20
N GLY A 296 24.39 -1.66 0.25
CA GLY A 296 24.23 -2.59 1.37
C GLY A 296 24.39 -1.95 2.74
N LEU A 297 24.26 -0.62 2.84
CA LEU A 297 24.22 0.06 4.13
C LEU A 297 22.96 -0.34 4.93
N ASN A 298 23.00 -0.13 6.24
CA ASN A 298 21.87 -0.46 7.10
C ASN A 298 20.61 0.29 6.64
N MET A 299 19.56 -0.45 6.31
CA MET A 299 18.36 0.11 5.68
C MET A 299 17.70 1.16 6.57
N SER A 300 17.55 0.88 7.87
CA SER A 300 16.91 1.76 8.85
C SER A 300 17.66 3.09 9.01
N TRP A 301 18.96 3.01 9.32
CA TRP A 301 19.79 4.21 9.49
C TRP A 301 19.89 5.04 8.21
N THR A 302 19.94 4.38 7.05
CA THR A 302 19.95 5.07 5.75
C THR A 302 18.67 5.87 5.53
N ALA A 303 17.51 5.28 5.81
CA ALA A 303 16.22 5.95 5.66
C ALA A 303 16.03 7.10 6.66
N ILE A 304 16.43 6.91 7.93
CA ILE A 304 16.39 7.97 8.96
C ILE A 304 17.32 9.12 8.58
N THR A 305 18.52 8.82 8.10
CA THR A 305 19.48 9.85 7.69
C THR A 305 18.95 10.66 6.51
N ALA A 306 18.34 10.01 5.52
CA ALA A 306 17.72 10.69 4.40
C ALA A 306 16.54 11.57 4.83
N ALA A 307 15.67 11.06 5.71
CA ALA A 307 14.57 11.82 6.28
C ALA A 307 15.06 13.05 7.06
N LEU A 308 16.07 12.88 7.93
CA LEU A 308 16.65 13.96 8.70
C LEU A 308 17.32 15.01 7.80
N ALA A 309 18.07 14.57 6.78
CA ALA A 309 18.69 15.47 5.82
C ALA A 309 17.64 16.33 5.10
N LEU A 310 16.53 15.74 4.65
CA LEU A 310 15.43 16.47 4.02
C LEU A 310 14.78 17.49 4.96
N VAL A 311 14.52 17.10 6.21
CA VAL A 311 13.94 17.99 7.23
C VAL A 311 14.85 19.17 7.52
N VAL A 312 16.15 18.92 7.72
CA VAL A 312 17.14 19.98 8.00
C VAL A 312 17.28 20.93 6.80
N LEU A 313 17.28 20.38 5.58
CA LEU A 313 17.59 21.15 4.37
C LEU A 313 16.37 21.85 3.75
N ASP A 314 15.15 21.54 4.20
CA ASP A 314 13.96 22.35 3.87
C ASP A 314 14.01 23.73 4.54
N PHE A 315 14.83 23.92 5.60
CA PHE A 315 14.96 25.17 6.37
C PHE A 315 13.60 25.80 6.75
N LYS A 316 12.63 24.95 7.04
CA LYS A 316 11.27 25.28 7.43
C LYS A 316 10.86 24.46 8.62
N ASP A 317 9.76 24.86 9.25
CA ASP A 317 9.15 24.06 10.28
C ASP A 317 8.80 22.66 9.76
N ALA A 318 9.22 21.63 10.50
CA ALA A 318 9.00 20.24 10.15
C ALA A 318 7.56 19.80 10.44
N GLY A 319 6.83 20.52 11.30
CA GLY A 319 5.47 20.20 11.74
C GLY A 319 4.55 19.78 10.59
N PRO A 320 4.32 20.61 9.56
CA PRO A 320 3.45 20.25 8.43
C PRO A 320 3.89 19.01 7.64
N CYS A 321 5.17 18.63 7.71
CA CYS A 321 5.67 17.40 7.09
C CYS A 321 5.40 16.20 8.00
N LEU A 322 5.69 16.36 9.28
CA LEU A 322 5.53 15.32 10.28
C LEU A 322 4.04 14.99 10.50
N ASP A 323 3.14 15.98 10.40
CA ASP A 323 1.69 15.77 10.48
C ASP A 323 1.14 14.86 9.38
N LYS A 324 1.84 14.76 8.24
CA LYS A 324 1.50 13.84 7.15
C LYS A 324 1.99 12.41 7.38
N VAL A 325 2.86 12.18 8.37
CA VAL A 325 3.37 10.84 8.68
C VAL A 325 2.24 9.99 9.29
N SER A 326 2.14 8.73 8.86
CA SER A 326 1.15 7.81 9.40
C SER A 326 1.61 7.22 10.74
N TYR A 327 1.54 8.02 11.81
CA TYR A 327 1.85 7.55 13.16
C TYR A 327 0.98 6.36 13.58
N SER A 328 -0.27 6.34 13.12
CA SER A 328 -1.18 5.21 13.31
C SER A 328 -0.63 3.90 12.75
N LEU A 329 0.18 3.94 11.68
CA LEU A 329 0.84 2.74 11.15
C LEU A 329 1.98 2.29 12.06
N LEU A 330 2.83 3.22 12.55
CA LEU A 330 3.92 2.88 13.47
C LEU A 330 3.39 2.25 14.76
N ILE A 331 2.35 2.85 15.35
CA ILE A 331 1.68 2.33 16.54
C ILE A 331 1.05 0.96 16.27
N PHE A 332 0.45 0.78 15.09
CA PHE A 332 -0.09 -0.51 14.66
C PHE A 332 0.98 -1.60 14.61
N PHE A 333 2.19 -1.30 14.11
CA PHE A 333 3.31 -2.24 14.11
C PHE A 333 3.80 -2.59 15.52
N CYS A 334 3.86 -1.61 16.43
CA CYS A 334 4.20 -1.88 17.84
C CYS A 334 3.25 -2.91 18.46
N GLY A 335 1.94 -2.68 18.37
CA GLY A 335 0.94 -3.60 18.90
C GLY A 335 0.99 -4.98 18.23
N MET A 336 1.26 -5.01 16.93
CA MET A 336 1.33 -6.26 16.16
C MET A 336 2.54 -7.08 16.56
N PHE A 337 3.72 -6.47 16.71
CA PHE A 337 4.92 -7.19 17.13
C PHE A 337 4.75 -7.83 18.51
N ILE A 338 4.19 -7.08 19.46
CA ILE A 338 3.86 -7.59 20.80
C ILE A 338 2.88 -8.76 20.69
N THR A 339 1.80 -8.59 19.93
CA THR A 339 0.77 -9.62 19.78
C THR A 339 1.32 -10.88 19.13
N VAL A 340 2.09 -10.74 18.04
CA VAL A 340 2.62 -11.87 17.30
C VAL A 340 3.72 -12.59 18.08
N ASP A 341 4.60 -11.88 18.80
CA ASP A 341 5.58 -12.51 19.69
C ASP A 341 4.90 -13.28 20.84
N GLY A 342 3.86 -12.69 21.45
CA GLY A 342 3.06 -13.37 22.46
C GLY A 342 2.38 -14.62 21.93
N PHE A 343 1.77 -14.54 20.74
CA PHE A 343 1.16 -15.71 20.11
C PHE A 343 2.18 -16.78 19.73
N ASN A 344 3.38 -16.40 19.26
CA ASN A 344 4.47 -17.33 18.98
C ASN A 344 4.90 -18.13 20.22
N ARG A 345 4.88 -17.51 21.41
CA ARG A 345 5.24 -18.15 22.68
C ARG A 345 4.20 -19.18 23.17
N THR A 346 2.95 -19.12 22.70
CA THR A 346 1.94 -20.16 23.01
C THR A 346 2.33 -21.53 22.47
N GLY A 347 3.18 -21.57 21.43
CA GLY A 347 3.58 -22.78 20.73
C GLY A 347 2.62 -23.23 19.62
N ILE A 348 1.45 -22.59 19.45
CA ILE A 348 0.50 -22.92 18.37
C ILE A 348 1.15 -22.76 16.98
N PRO A 349 1.79 -21.62 16.63
CA PRO A 349 2.44 -21.48 15.33
C PRO A 349 3.51 -22.54 15.09
N SER A 350 4.25 -22.90 16.15
CA SER A 350 5.27 -23.95 16.08
C SER A 350 4.63 -25.33 15.87
N ALA A 351 3.52 -25.65 16.52
CA ALA A 351 2.79 -26.91 16.33
C ALA A 351 2.25 -27.02 14.89
N PHE A 352 1.65 -25.93 14.38
CA PHE A 352 1.20 -25.84 12.99
C PHE A 352 2.36 -26.06 12.00
N TRP A 353 3.50 -25.41 12.24
CA TRP A 353 4.69 -25.59 11.41
C TRP A 353 5.19 -27.03 11.42
N ASN A 354 5.31 -27.68 12.59
CA ASN A 354 5.80 -29.06 12.67
C ASN A 354 4.90 -30.05 11.90
N PHE A 355 3.59 -29.78 11.84
CA PHE A 355 2.66 -30.56 11.03
C PHE A 355 2.85 -30.34 9.53
N MET A 356 3.12 -29.10 9.11
CA MET A 356 3.27 -28.74 7.69
C MET A 356 4.67 -28.99 7.13
N GLU A 357 5.71 -28.90 7.97
CA GLU A 357 7.12 -28.96 7.56
C GLU A 357 7.44 -30.16 6.66
N PRO A 358 7.02 -31.40 6.96
CA PRO A 358 7.34 -32.56 6.12
C PRO A 358 6.86 -32.41 4.67
N TYR A 359 5.77 -31.68 4.46
CA TYR A 359 5.14 -31.47 3.17
C TYR A 359 5.57 -30.16 2.50
N SER A 360 6.16 -29.22 3.23
CA SER A 360 6.47 -27.86 2.77
C SER A 360 7.96 -27.57 2.60
N ARG A 361 8.82 -28.61 2.65
CA ARG A 361 10.27 -28.43 2.48
C ARG A 361 10.62 -27.95 1.07
N ILE A 362 11.46 -26.92 0.98
CA ILE A 362 11.84 -26.30 -0.29
C ILE A 362 12.91 -27.07 -1.09
N ASN A 363 13.25 -28.30 -0.69
CA ASN A 363 14.17 -29.19 -1.41
C ASN A 363 13.55 -29.80 -2.67
N HIS A 364 12.23 -29.78 -2.80
CA HIS A 364 11.50 -30.38 -3.92
C HIS A 364 10.32 -29.49 -4.34
N THR A 365 9.90 -29.61 -5.60
CA THR A 365 8.91 -28.69 -6.21
C THR A 365 7.56 -28.75 -5.50
N SER A 366 7.06 -29.94 -5.13
CA SER A 366 5.78 -30.05 -4.42
C SER A 366 5.82 -29.36 -3.06
N GLY A 367 6.95 -29.38 -2.36
CA GLY A 367 7.08 -28.67 -1.09
C GLY A 367 7.04 -27.15 -1.23
N ILE A 368 7.63 -26.60 -2.30
CA ILE A 368 7.50 -25.17 -2.64
C ILE A 368 6.04 -24.82 -2.95
N VAL A 369 5.32 -25.68 -3.67
CA VAL A 369 3.90 -25.47 -3.98
C VAL A 369 3.05 -25.48 -2.71
N VAL A 370 3.23 -26.47 -1.83
CA VAL A 370 2.51 -26.55 -0.55
C VAL A 370 2.80 -25.33 0.32
N LEU A 371 4.07 -24.96 0.46
CA LEU A 371 4.46 -23.75 1.19
C LEU A 371 3.78 -22.50 0.62
N SER A 372 3.75 -22.36 -0.71
CA SER A 372 3.15 -21.21 -1.38
C SER A 372 1.64 -21.15 -1.19
N LEU A 373 0.96 -22.29 -1.21
CA LEU A 373 -0.48 -22.38 -0.92
C LEU A 373 -0.78 -21.98 0.53
N VAL A 374 0.02 -22.46 1.48
CA VAL A 374 -0.11 -22.10 2.90
C VAL A 374 0.10 -20.59 3.09
N ILE A 375 1.14 -20.01 2.48
CA ILE A 375 1.39 -18.56 2.55
C ILE A 375 0.24 -17.78 1.91
N LEU A 376 -0.24 -18.18 0.73
CA LEU A 376 -1.33 -17.49 0.03
C LEU A 376 -2.61 -17.46 0.87
N LEU A 377 -2.97 -18.60 1.46
CA LEU A 377 -4.14 -18.73 2.33
C LEU A 377 -3.99 -17.89 3.60
N LEU A 378 -2.85 -18.00 4.29
CA LEU A 378 -2.61 -17.24 5.51
C LEU A 378 -2.50 -15.74 5.25
N SER A 379 -1.91 -15.31 4.14
CA SER A 379 -1.87 -13.88 3.75
C SER A 379 -3.26 -13.29 3.58
N ASN A 380 -4.22 -14.04 3.03
CA ASN A 380 -5.60 -13.57 2.86
C ASN A 380 -6.44 -13.71 4.13
N LEU A 381 -6.09 -14.64 5.03
CA LEU A 381 -6.77 -14.82 6.31
C LEU A 381 -6.21 -13.86 7.38
N ALA A 382 -4.92 -13.93 7.66
CA ALA A 382 -4.21 -13.23 8.74
C ALA A 382 -3.61 -11.87 8.34
N SER A 383 -3.70 -11.47 7.07
CA SER A 383 -2.91 -10.38 6.48
C SER A 383 -1.43 -10.74 6.25
N ASN A 384 -0.79 -9.99 5.37
CA ASN A 384 0.57 -10.29 4.92
C ASN A 384 1.63 -10.19 6.03
N VAL A 385 1.62 -9.10 6.82
CA VAL A 385 2.65 -8.88 7.85
C VAL A 385 2.59 -9.94 8.97
N PRO A 386 1.43 -10.24 9.60
CA PRO A 386 1.36 -11.30 10.60
C PRO A 386 1.76 -12.67 10.05
N THR A 387 1.38 -12.99 8.81
CA THR A 387 1.77 -14.24 8.14
C THR A 387 3.29 -14.37 8.05
N VAL A 388 3.98 -13.30 7.64
CA VAL A 388 5.44 -13.25 7.59
C VAL A 388 6.06 -13.46 8.97
N LEU A 389 5.55 -12.76 9.99
CA LEU A 389 6.08 -12.83 11.35
C LEU A 389 5.88 -14.21 12.02
N LEU A 390 4.79 -14.90 11.68
CA LEU A 390 4.46 -16.22 12.21
C LEU A 390 5.23 -17.35 11.51
N LEU A 391 5.40 -17.27 10.18
CA LEU A 391 6.03 -18.34 9.40
C LEU A 391 7.53 -18.13 9.19
N GLY A 392 7.97 -16.89 9.02
CA GLY A 392 9.30 -16.57 8.47
C GLY A 392 10.45 -17.27 9.17
N GLY A 393 10.52 -17.16 10.49
CA GLY A 393 11.58 -17.79 11.28
C GLY A 393 11.59 -19.32 11.18
N GLN A 394 10.42 -19.97 11.06
CA GLN A 394 10.33 -21.43 10.96
C GLN A 394 10.68 -21.93 9.56
N VAL A 395 10.15 -21.26 8.53
CA VAL A 395 10.47 -21.53 7.12
C VAL A 395 11.98 -21.39 6.89
N ALA A 396 12.58 -20.31 7.40
CA ALA A 396 14.00 -20.05 7.28
C ALA A 396 14.85 -21.11 7.98
N LYS A 397 14.48 -21.52 9.20
CA LYS A 397 15.18 -22.58 9.94
C LYS A 397 15.16 -23.92 9.19
N SER A 398 14.02 -24.32 8.65
CA SER A 398 13.91 -25.56 7.87
C SER A 398 14.72 -25.48 6.57
N ALA A 399 14.73 -24.31 5.92
CA ALA A 399 15.52 -24.06 4.72
C ALA A 399 17.04 -23.99 4.96
N ALA A 400 17.47 -23.43 6.10
CA ALA A 400 18.87 -23.34 6.51
C ALA A 400 19.51 -24.73 6.72
N ALA A 401 18.71 -25.73 7.12
CA ALA A 401 19.15 -27.12 7.19
C ALA A 401 19.52 -27.73 5.83
N ILE A 402 19.05 -27.13 4.72
CA ILE A 402 19.39 -27.54 3.35
C ILE A 402 20.65 -26.80 2.87
N SER A 403 20.64 -25.46 2.88
CA SER A 403 21.80 -24.61 2.55
C SER A 403 21.53 -23.13 2.89
N PRO A 404 22.58 -22.28 3.01
CA PRO A 404 22.42 -20.83 3.16
C PRO A 404 21.68 -20.16 1.99
N ALA A 405 21.85 -20.68 0.77
CA ALA A 405 21.12 -20.20 -0.41
C ALA A 405 19.63 -20.57 -0.34
N ALA A 406 19.31 -21.74 0.22
CA ALA A 406 17.93 -22.17 0.45
C ALA A 406 17.25 -21.31 1.51
N GLU A 407 17.96 -20.95 2.59
CA GLU A 407 17.45 -20.00 3.60
C GLU A 407 17.07 -18.65 2.95
N THR A 408 18.00 -18.05 2.18
CA THR A 408 17.73 -16.82 1.44
C THR A 408 16.53 -16.99 0.51
N ARG A 409 16.50 -18.07 -0.28
CA ARG A 409 15.40 -18.36 -1.23
C ARG A 409 14.06 -18.45 -0.51
N SER A 410 14.02 -19.04 0.69
CA SER A 410 12.80 -19.22 1.45
C SER A 410 12.18 -17.89 1.91
N TRP A 411 13.01 -16.94 2.34
CA TRP A 411 12.59 -15.57 2.65
C TRP A 411 12.07 -14.84 1.41
N LEU A 412 12.72 -15.02 0.26
CA LEU A 412 12.29 -14.39 -0.99
C LEU A 412 11.00 -15.02 -1.55
N ILE A 413 10.80 -16.33 -1.38
CA ILE A 413 9.52 -17.01 -1.67
C ILE A 413 8.43 -16.42 -0.77
N LEU A 414 8.71 -16.27 0.53
CA LEU A 414 7.77 -15.67 1.47
C LEU A 414 7.42 -14.23 1.07
N ALA A 415 8.40 -13.41 0.66
CA ALA A 415 8.18 -12.05 0.18
C ALA A 415 7.33 -11.99 -1.08
N TRP A 416 7.68 -12.81 -2.08
CA TRP A 416 6.97 -12.89 -3.35
C TRP A 416 5.52 -13.35 -3.15
N VAL A 417 5.33 -14.52 -2.53
CA VAL A 417 4.00 -15.14 -2.40
C VAL A 417 3.11 -14.31 -1.50
N SER A 418 3.59 -13.84 -0.34
CA SER A 418 2.75 -13.03 0.57
C SER A 418 2.34 -11.70 -0.05
N THR A 419 3.19 -11.10 -0.90
CA THR A 419 2.87 -9.84 -1.58
C THR A 419 1.90 -10.04 -2.74
N VAL A 420 2.14 -11.03 -3.60
CA VAL A 420 1.26 -11.32 -4.75
C VAL A 420 -0.09 -11.87 -4.28
N ALA A 421 -0.13 -12.62 -3.18
CA ALA A 421 -1.36 -13.09 -2.54
C ALA A 421 -2.33 -11.96 -2.18
N GLY A 422 -1.83 -10.74 -2.03
CA GLY A 422 -2.64 -9.54 -1.85
C GLY A 422 -3.64 -9.29 -2.98
N ASN A 423 -3.38 -9.81 -4.19
CA ASN A 423 -4.29 -9.69 -5.34
C ASN A 423 -5.46 -10.68 -5.29
N PHE A 424 -5.42 -11.70 -4.44
CA PHE A 424 -6.34 -12.83 -4.49
C PHE A 424 -7.79 -12.39 -4.21
N THR A 425 -7.97 -11.53 -3.21
CA THR A 425 -9.27 -10.95 -2.85
C THR A 425 -9.17 -9.44 -2.69
N LEU A 426 -10.30 -8.73 -2.73
CA LEU A 426 -10.34 -7.28 -2.49
C LEU A 426 -9.81 -6.93 -1.08
N LEU A 427 -10.03 -7.81 -0.10
CA LEU A 427 -9.58 -7.64 1.28
C LEU A 427 -8.14 -8.12 1.51
N GLY A 428 -7.54 -8.83 0.55
CA GLY A 428 -6.22 -9.47 0.70
C GLY A 428 -5.04 -8.50 0.82
N SER A 429 -5.22 -7.23 0.46
CA SER A 429 -4.19 -6.19 0.60
C SER A 429 -4.80 -4.83 0.90
N ALA A 430 -4.11 -4.05 1.72
CA ALA A 430 -4.44 -2.64 1.96
C ALA A 430 -4.46 -1.84 0.65
N ALA A 431 -3.60 -2.18 -0.31
CA ALA A 431 -3.55 -1.53 -1.63
C ALA A 431 -4.89 -1.61 -2.37
N ASN A 432 -5.53 -2.78 -2.38
CA ASN A 432 -6.80 -3.00 -3.06
C ASN A 432 -7.91 -2.16 -2.42
N LEU A 433 -7.94 -2.13 -1.08
CA LEU A 433 -8.89 -1.31 -0.32
C LEU A 433 -8.65 0.18 -0.49
N ILE A 434 -7.39 0.62 -0.55
CA ILE A 434 -7.02 2.00 -0.82
C ILE A 434 -7.52 2.39 -2.22
N VAL A 435 -7.23 1.62 -3.25
CA VAL A 435 -7.70 1.92 -4.62
C VAL A 435 -9.23 1.97 -4.65
N CYS A 436 -9.91 1.01 -4.00
CA CYS A 436 -11.37 1.00 -3.93
C CYS A 436 -11.94 2.23 -3.20
N GLU A 437 -11.39 2.60 -2.05
CA GLU A 437 -11.88 3.71 -1.25
C GLU A 437 -11.57 5.06 -1.90
N GLN A 438 -10.38 5.22 -2.49
CA GLN A 438 -10.01 6.42 -3.23
C GLN A 438 -10.87 6.56 -4.49
N ALA A 439 -11.14 5.45 -5.19
CA ALA A 439 -12.03 5.48 -6.34
C ALA A 439 -13.46 5.86 -5.95
N ARG A 440 -13.96 5.37 -4.81
CA ARG A 440 -15.28 5.74 -4.28
C ARG A 440 -15.35 7.20 -3.85
N ARG A 441 -14.30 7.72 -3.20
CA ARG A 441 -14.24 9.09 -2.68
C ARG A 441 -13.84 10.14 -3.70
N SER A 442 -13.40 9.74 -4.90
CA SER A 442 -12.94 10.69 -5.91
C SER A 442 -14.04 11.72 -6.18
N PRO A 443 -13.80 13.02 -5.88
CA PRO A 443 -14.84 14.06 -5.94
C PRO A 443 -15.40 14.28 -7.35
N THR A 444 -14.65 13.83 -8.35
CA THR A 444 -14.94 14.10 -9.75
C THR A 444 -15.42 12.86 -10.49
N HIS A 445 -15.04 11.65 -10.03
CA HIS A 445 -15.09 10.42 -10.82
C HIS A 445 -15.33 9.16 -9.96
N GLY A 446 -16.24 9.24 -8.99
CA GLY A 446 -16.58 8.15 -8.08
C GLY A 446 -16.86 6.83 -8.82
N TYR A 447 -16.12 5.76 -8.49
CA TYR A 447 -16.39 4.40 -8.97
C TYR A 447 -16.36 3.40 -7.81
N ASN A 448 -17.35 2.52 -7.75
CA ASN A 448 -17.43 1.50 -6.72
C ASN A 448 -16.98 0.13 -7.28
N LEU A 449 -15.75 -0.27 -6.97
CA LEU A 449 -15.23 -1.58 -7.33
C LEU A 449 -15.73 -2.63 -6.33
N SER A 450 -16.60 -3.53 -6.78
CA SER A 450 -17.17 -4.53 -5.88
C SER A 450 -16.23 -5.70 -5.60
N PHE A 451 -16.43 -6.39 -4.47
CA PHE A 451 -15.67 -7.59 -4.11
C PHE A 451 -15.71 -8.65 -5.21
N TRP A 452 -16.89 -8.91 -5.79
CA TRP A 452 -17.08 -9.89 -6.84
C TRP A 452 -16.42 -9.47 -8.16
N GLN A 453 -16.42 -8.18 -8.47
CA GLN A 453 -15.70 -7.66 -9.64
C GLN A 453 -14.19 -7.85 -9.51
N HIS A 454 -13.64 -7.72 -8.31
CA HIS A 454 -12.22 -7.97 -8.04
C HIS A 454 -11.90 -9.46 -8.11
N ILE A 455 -12.68 -10.32 -7.45
CA ILE A 455 -12.32 -11.74 -7.27
C ILE A 455 -12.22 -12.51 -8.60
N VAL A 456 -13.09 -12.17 -9.58
CA VAL A 456 -13.11 -12.78 -10.92
C VAL A 456 -11.75 -12.64 -11.62
N PHE A 457 -11.07 -11.50 -11.42
CA PHE A 457 -9.73 -11.29 -11.92
C PHE A 457 -8.65 -11.73 -10.92
N GLY A 458 -8.84 -11.39 -9.64
CA GLY A 458 -7.85 -11.53 -8.58
C GLY A 458 -7.41 -12.97 -8.34
N VAL A 459 -8.36 -13.91 -8.29
CA VAL A 459 -8.06 -15.34 -8.06
C VAL A 459 -7.21 -15.93 -9.19
N PRO A 460 -7.64 -15.92 -10.48
CA PRO A 460 -6.82 -16.50 -11.54
C PRO A 460 -5.50 -15.76 -11.72
N SER A 461 -5.49 -14.43 -11.61
CA SER A 461 -4.26 -13.63 -11.75
C SER A 461 -3.23 -13.99 -10.69
N THR A 462 -3.65 -14.04 -9.42
CA THR A 462 -2.76 -14.38 -8.31
C THR A 462 -2.17 -15.78 -8.46
N ILE A 463 -2.98 -16.78 -8.81
CA ILE A 463 -2.51 -18.16 -8.97
C ILE A 463 -1.47 -18.24 -10.09
N ILE A 464 -1.76 -17.66 -11.26
CA ILE A 464 -0.89 -17.73 -12.43
C ILE A 464 0.41 -16.96 -12.18
N VAL A 465 0.33 -15.71 -11.70
CA VAL A 465 1.51 -14.88 -11.42
C VAL A 465 2.37 -15.51 -10.33
N THR A 466 1.77 -16.06 -9.28
CA THR A 466 2.51 -16.76 -8.22
C THR A 466 3.22 -17.99 -8.77
N ALA A 467 2.49 -18.85 -9.50
CA ALA A 467 3.03 -20.09 -10.04
C ALA A 467 4.19 -19.85 -11.02
N ILE A 468 4.08 -18.85 -11.90
CA ILE A 468 5.15 -18.53 -12.86
C ILE A 468 6.32 -17.79 -12.19
N GLY A 469 6.04 -16.98 -11.16
CA GLY A 469 7.07 -16.26 -10.41
C GLY A 469 7.95 -17.18 -9.56
N LEU A 470 7.40 -18.25 -8.97
CA LEU A 470 8.11 -19.13 -8.03
C LEU A 470 9.41 -19.75 -8.56
N PRO A 471 9.45 -20.32 -9.78
CA PRO A 471 10.69 -20.82 -10.37
C PRO A 471 11.77 -19.76 -10.56
N LEU A 472 11.37 -18.49 -10.71
CA LEU A 472 12.26 -17.37 -10.98
C LEU A 472 12.89 -16.77 -9.71
N ILE A 473 12.41 -17.17 -8.53
CA ILE A 473 12.96 -16.72 -7.24
C ILE A 473 14.29 -17.41 -6.98
N GLN A 474 15.36 -16.62 -6.93
CA GLN A 474 16.74 -17.07 -6.75
C GLN A 474 17.26 -16.70 -5.36
N GLY A 475 17.89 -17.66 -4.66
CA GLY A 475 18.50 -17.43 -3.34
C GLY A 475 20.01 -17.19 -3.36
N ARG A 476 20.63 -17.07 -4.55
CA ARG A 476 22.07 -16.92 -4.69
C ARG A 476 22.52 -15.51 -4.37
#